data_AF-A0AA35STZ4-F1
#
_entry.id   AF-A0AA35STZ4-F1
#
_cell.length_a   1.000
_cell.length_b   1.000
_cell.length_c   1.000
_cell.angle_alpha   90.00
_cell.angle_beta   90.00
_cell.angle_gamma   90.00
#
_symmetry.space_group_name_H-M   'P 1'
#
loop_
_entity.id
_entity.type
_entity.pdbx_description
1 polymer ?
#
loop_
_entity_poly.entity_id
_entity_poly.type
_entity_poly.pdbx_seq_one_letter_code
_entity_poly.pdbx_strand_id
1 'polypeptide(L)'
;MYAEVVSTLARNVKTCVLRLCPDRVCFVIMERGPASGGNIWCELTQSNIFDEYRIEGKDDRNEIYLEISLEQLSRALRTSLTAQVVKIKLARRQGPCLSVEIAQPTLTGASRTVTHEVPVSVVPERLLA
;
A
#
# COMPACT_ATOMS: atom_id res chain seq x y z
N MET A 1 13.35 -1.67 -0.58
CA MET A 1 12.53 -2.36 -1.60
C MET A 1 11.09 -1.82 -1.71
N TYR A 2 10.15 -2.10 -0.79
CA TYR A 2 8.74 -1.67 -0.95
C TYR A 2 8.55 -0.15 -1.10
N ALA A 3 9.21 0.67 -0.27
CA ALA A 3 9.15 2.13 -0.35
C ALA A 3 9.76 2.69 -1.66
N GLU A 4 10.76 2.02 -2.23
CA GLU A 4 11.42 2.44 -3.48
C GLU A 4 10.55 2.14 -4.70
N VAL A 5 9.90 0.98 -4.72
CA VAL A 5 8.90 0.62 -5.76
C VAL A 5 7.80 1.67 -5.77
N VAL A 6 7.17 1.94 -4.62
CA VAL A 6 6.11 2.95 -4.51
C VAL A 6 6.60 4.34 -4.94
N SER A 7 7.81 4.73 -4.53
CA SER A 7 8.38 6.04 -4.90
C SER A 7 8.68 6.16 -6.40
N THR A 8 9.00 5.05 -7.06
CA THR A 8 9.22 5.00 -8.51
C THR A 8 7.90 5.10 -9.26
N LEU A 9 6.87 4.37 -8.81
CA LEU A 9 5.53 4.44 -9.37
C LEU A 9 4.89 5.83 -9.18
N ALA A 10 5.08 6.45 -8.01
CA ALA A 10 4.55 7.78 -7.69
C ALA A 10 5.06 8.91 -8.60
N ARG A 11 6.20 8.72 -9.29
CA ARG A 11 6.70 9.70 -10.26
C ARG A 11 5.88 9.76 -11.54
N ASN A 12 5.27 8.64 -11.93
CA ASN A 12 4.58 8.51 -13.21
C ASN A 12 3.06 8.41 -13.03
N VAL A 13 2.59 8.00 -11.84
CA VAL A 13 1.19 7.63 -11.61
C VAL A 13 0.67 8.29 -10.34
N LYS A 14 -0.52 8.91 -10.42
CA LYS A 14 -1.18 9.57 -9.29
C LYS A 14 -1.87 8.60 -8.35
N THR A 15 -2.58 7.61 -8.91
CA THR A 15 -3.37 6.61 -8.19
C THR A 15 -3.13 5.22 -8.76
N CYS A 16 -3.10 4.21 -7.90
CA CYS A 16 -3.06 2.81 -8.31
C CYS A 16 -4.06 1.99 -7.52
N VAL A 17 -4.39 0.81 -8.04
CA VAL A 17 -5.14 -0.19 -7.30
C VAL A 17 -4.17 -1.17 -6.68
N LEU A 18 -4.13 -1.18 -5.36
CA LEU A 18 -3.41 -2.15 -4.55
C LEU A 18 -4.29 -3.38 -4.37
N ARG A 19 -3.87 -4.51 -4.95
CA ARG A 19 -4.46 -5.82 -4.70
C ARG A 19 -3.64 -6.50 -3.61
N LEU A 20 -4.31 -6.80 -2.51
CA LEU A 20 -3.75 -7.51 -1.38
C LEU A 20 -4.28 -8.94 -1.42
N CYS A 21 -3.39 -9.92 -1.63
CA CYS A 21 -3.68 -11.35 -1.64
C CYS A 21 -2.93 -12.03 -0.49
N PRO A 22 -3.37 -13.20 0.00
CA PRO A 22 -2.71 -13.89 1.11
C PRO A 22 -1.21 -14.17 0.91
N ASP A 23 -0.79 -14.34 -0.34
CA ASP A 23 0.58 -14.70 -0.76
C ASP A 23 1.34 -13.55 -1.44
N ARG A 24 0.64 -12.54 -1.96
CA ARG A 24 1.22 -11.51 -2.83
C ARG A 24 0.53 -10.16 -2.69
N VAL A 25 1.29 -9.11 -2.96
CA VAL A 25 0.80 -7.74 -3.07
C VAL A 25 1.06 -7.25 -4.49
N CYS A 26 0.00 -6.86 -5.18
CA CYS A 26 0.09 -6.36 -6.55
C CYS A 26 -0.30 -4.88 -6.63
N PHE A 27 0.49 -4.09 -7.34
CA PHE A 27 0.14 -2.73 -7.75
C PHE A 27 -0.35 -2.77 -9.19
N VAL A 28 -1.62 -2.43 -9.39
CA VAL A 28 -2.27 -2.37 -10.70
C VAL A 28 -2.44 -0.90 -11.07
N ILE A 29 -1.78 -0.50 -12.15
CA ILE A 29 -1.88 0.84 -12.72
C ILE A 29 -2.73 0.74 -13.98
N MET A 30 -3.91 1.35 -13.93
CA MET A 30 -4.82 1.44 -15.06
C MET A 30 -4.66 2.81 -15.72
N GLU A 31 -4.04 2.88 -16.90
CA GLU A 31 -4.03 4.11 -17.70
C GLU A 31 -5.36 4.27 -18.43
N ARG A 32 -6.20 5.19 -17.94
CA ARG A 32 -7.43 5.57 -18.64
C ARG A 32 -7.13 6.65 -19.67
N GLY A 33 -6.82 6.25 -20.90
CA GLY A 33 -6.61 7.15 -22.02
C GLY A 33 -6.84 6.50 -23.40
N PRO A 34 -7.22 7.27 -24.44
CA PRO A 34 -7.46 6.76 -25.80
C PRO A 34 -6.17 6.28 -26.52
N ALA A 35 -5.00 6.51 -25.92
CA ALA A 35 -3.69 6.03 -26.37
C ALA A 35 -3.07 5.07 -25.34
N SER A 36 -3.88 4.21 -24.70
CA SER A 36 -3.48 3.35 -23.58
C SER A 36 -2.59 2.19 -24.03
N GLY A 37 -1.29 2.38 -23.89
CA GLY A 37 -0.26 1.36 -24.06
C GLY A 37 -0.14 0.48 -22.82
N GLY A 38 -1.16 -0.33 -22.52
CA GLY A 38 -1.09 -1.44 -21.57
C GLY A 38 -1.28 -1.09 -20.09
N ASN A 39 -1.87 -2.03 -19.34
CA ASN A 39 -1.92 -1.97 -17.88
C ASN A 39 -0.57 -2.41 -17.32
N ILE A 40 0.02 -1.61 -16.42
CA ILE A 40 1.24 -2.01 -15.71
C ILE A 40 0.82 -2.72 -14.43
N TRP A 41 1.23 -3.97 -14.27
CA TRP A 41 1.17 -4.67 -13.00
C TRP A 41 2.57 -4.82 -12.41
N CYS A 42 2.70 -4.55 -11.12
CA CYS A 42 3.88 -4.90 -10.34
C CYS A 42 3.44 -5.86 -9.25
N GLU A 43 3.94 -7.08 -9.28
CA GLU A 43 3.65 -8.10 -8.27
C GLU A 43 4.85 -8.27 -7.35
N LEU A 44 4.58 -8.31 -6.05
CA LEU A 44 5.57 -8.54 -5.01
C LEU A 44 5.09 -9.66 -4.10
N THR A 45 5.95 -10.63 -3.83
CA THR A 45 5.66 -11.70 -2.87
C THR A 45 5.60 -11.11 -1.47
N GLN A 46 4.54 -11.41 -0.71
CA GLN A 46 4.34 -10.80 0.62
C GLN A 46 5.51 -11.13 1.57
N SER A 47 6.04 -12.35 1.50
CA SER A 47 7.14 -12.83 2.35
C SER A 47 8.46 -12.09 2.14
N ASN A 48 8.61 -11.37 1.02
CA ASN A 48 9.80 -10.57 0.75
C ASN A 48 9.68 -9.16 1.34
N ILE A 49 8.49 -8.77 1.84
CA ILE A 49 8.19 -7.42 2.30
C ILE A 49 7.80 -7.41 3.78
N PHE A 50 7.06 -8.42 4.24
CA PHE A 50 6.44 -8.44 5.55
C PHE A 50 6.88 -9.68 6.35
N ASP A 51 7.32 -9.46 7.58
CA ASP A 51 7.58 -10.55 8.53
C ASP A 51 6.28 -11.19 9.03
N GLU A 52 5.23 -10.37 9.16
CA GLU A 52 3.89 -10.79 9.55
C GLU A 52 2.87 -10.16 8.61
N TYR A 53 2.04 -11.01 7.98
CA TYR A 53 1.05 -10.58 7.02
C TYR A 53 -0.25 -11.33 7.23
N ARG A 54 -1.33 -10.59 7.48
CA ARG A 54 -2.66 -11.15 7.72
C ARG A 54 -3.69 -10.38 6.92
N ILE A 55 -4.50 -11.12 6.16
CA ILE A 55 -5.60 -10.59 5.37
C ILE A 55 -6.83 -11.41 5.62
N GLU A 56 -7.94 -10.70 5.81
CA GLU A 56 -9.28 -11.25 5.86
C GLU A 56 -10.10 -10.46 4.84
N GLY A 57 -10.25 -11.04 3.65
CA GLY A 57 -11.12 -10.50 2.62
C GLY A 57 -12.58 -10.80 2.96
N LYS A 58 -13.50 -10.09 2.32
CA LYS A 58 -14.93 -10.37 2.45
C LYS A 58 -15.35 -11.64 1.69
N ASP A 59 -14.63 -11.96 0.63
CA ASP A 59 -14.93 -13.04 -0.30
C ASP A 59 -14.06 -14.28 -0.01
N ASP A 60 -14.49 -15.45 -0.48
CA ASP A 60 -13.80 -16.74 -0.28
C ASP A 60 -12.35 -16.76 -0.77
N ARG A 61 -11.98 -15.83 -1.66
CA ARG A 61 -10.63 -15.68 -2.21
C ARG A 61 -9.67 -14.93 -1.28
N ASN A 62 -10.17 -14.29 -0.21
CA ASN A 62 -9.39 -13.45 0.70
C ASN A 62 -8.54 -12.36 0.01
N GLU A 63 -9.06 -11.79 -1.07
CA GLU A 63 -8.40 -10.72 -1.80
C GLU A 63 -9.09 -9.37 -1.51
N ILE A 64 -8.29 -8.31 -1.39
CA ILE A 64 -8.79 -6.95 -1.15
C ILE A 64 -8.20 -6.02 -2.21
N TYR A 65 -9.05 -5.28 -2.89
CA TYR A 65 -8.66 -4.29 -3.89
C TYR A 65 -8.90 -2.88 -3.34
N LEU A 66 -7.84 -2.08 -3.28
CA LEU A 66 -7.85 -0.75 -2.69
C LEU A 66 -7.25 0.25 -3.68
N GLU A 67 -8.02 1.23 -4.11
CA GLU A 67 -7.47 2.38 -4.82
C GLU A 67 -6.81 3.33 -3.82
N ILE A 68 -5.56 3.70 -4.08
CA ILE A 68 -4.74 4.54 -3.21
C ILE A 68 -3.93 5.56 -4.02
N SER A 69 -3.72 6.74 -3.43
CA SER A 69 -2.79 7.73 -3.97
C SER A 69 -1.34 7.32 -3.71
N LEU A 70 -0.59 7.10 -4.79
CA LEU A 70 0.82 6.72 -4.71
C LEU A 70 1.68 7.83 -4.10
N GLU A 71 1.32 9.10 -4.30
CA GLU A 71 2.01 10.24 -3.70
C GLU A 71 1.91 10.20 -2.16
N GLN A 72 0.70 10.00 -1.63
CA GLN A 72 0.46 9.94 -0.20
C GLN A 72 1.08 8.69 0.42
N LEU A 73 0.98 7.54 -0.25
CA LEU A 73 1.61 6.30 0.19
C LEU A 73 3.14 6.42 0.18
N SER A 74 3.73 6.99 -0.89
CA SER A 74 5.18 7.24 -0.97
C SER A 74 5.63 8.15 0.17
N ARG A 75 4.85 9.19 0.50
CA ARG A 75 5.16 10.09 1.63
C ARG A 75 5.11 9.36 2.97
N ALA A 76 4.11 8.51 3.19
CA ALA A 76 4.00 7.69 4.40
C ALA A 76 5.14 6.67 4.52
N LEU A 77 5.59 6.08 3.41
CA LEU A 77 6.67 5.10 3.41
C LEU A 77 8.06 5.73 3.48
N ARG A 78 8.24 7.00 3.12
CA ARG A 78 9.53 7.69 3.27
C ARG A 78 10.01 7.73 4.72
N THR A 79 9.09 7.89 5.67
CA THR A 79 9.42 7.89 7.11
C THR A 79 9.73 6.49 7.65
N SER A 80 9.44 5.44 6.87
CA SER A 80 9.72 4.06 7.22
C SER A 80 11.19 3.66 6.99
N LEU A 81 11.95 4.44 6.21
CA LEU A 81 13.36 4.14 5.87
C LEU A 81 14.29 4.15 7.09
N THR A 82 13.96 4.93 8.11
CA THR A 82 14.72 5.03 9.35
C THR A 82 14.03 4.31 10.51
N ALA A 83 13.01 3.50 10.21
CA ALA A 83 12.19 2.83 11.22
C ALA A 83 12.77 1.48 11.62
N GLN A 84 12.49 1.10 12.87
CA GLN A 84 12.80 -0.23 13.38
C GLN A 84 11.66 -1.21 13.08
N VAL A 85 10.41 -0.74 13.14
CA VAL A 85 9.22 -1.56 12.88
C VAL A 85 8.21 -0.74 12.08
N VAL A 86 7.63 -1.36 11.06
CA VAL A 86 6.57 -0.77 10.23
C VAL A 86 5.36 -1.70 10.27
N LYS A 87 4.21 -1.16 10.64
CA LYS A 87 2.95 -1.89 10.73
C LYS A 87 1.92 -1.20 9.87
N ILE A 88 1.41 -1.92 8.88
CA ILE A 88 0.41 -1.42 7.95
C ILE A 88 -0.91 -2.10 8.27
N LYS A 89 -1.98 -1.32 8.44
CA LYS A 89 -3.32 -1.81 8.74
C LYS A 89 -4.35 -1.12 7.86
N LEU A 90 -5.33 -1.89 7.39
CA LEU A 90 -6.56 -1.30 6.86
C LEU A 90 -7.44 -0.89 8.05
N ALA A 91 -7.71 0.40 8.17
CA ALA A 91 -8.53 0.96 9.22
C ALA A 91 -9.74 1.70 8.61
N ARG A 92 -10.78 1.88 9.42
CA ARG A 92 -11.93 2.71 9.08
C ARG A 92 -12.09 3.78 10.14
N ARG A 93 -11.64 5.00 9.82
CA ARG A 93 -11.86 6.18 10.67
C ARG A 93 -13.03 6.98 10.13
N GLN A 94 -12.77 8.14 9.51
CA GLN A 94 -13.79 8.90 8.79
C GLN A 94 -14.16 8.27 7.43
N GLY A 95 -13.26 7.43 6.91
CA GLY A 95 -13.44 6.60 5.72
C GLY A 95 -12.47 5.42 5.77
N PRO A 96 -12.45 4.57 4.72
CA PRO A 96 -11.41 3.55 4.59
C PRO A 96 -10.05 4.23 4.42
N CYS A 97 -9.09 3.86 5.26
CA CYS A 97 -7.73 4.37 5.17
C CYS A 97 -6.71 3.28 5.51
N LEU A 98 -5.54 3.36 4.88
CA LEU A 98 -4.37 2.57 5.21
C LEU A 98 -3.59 3.31 6.30
N SER A 99 -3.61 2.77 7.51
CA SER A 99 -2.82 3.28 8.63
C SER A 99 -1.44 2.64 8.59
N VAL A 100 -0.41 3.47 8.47
CA VAL A 100 1.00 3.08 8.48
C VAL A 100 1.60 3.57 9.80
N GLU A 101 1.74 2.66 10.75
CA GLU A 101 2.37 2.89 12.06
C GLU A 101 3.86 2.57 11.96
N ILE A 102 4.71 3.51 12.33
CA ILE A 102 6.14 3.45 12.12
C ILE A 102 6.83 3.71 13.45
N ALA A 103 7.48 2.70 14.03
CA ALA A 103 8.28 2.84 15.23
C ALA A 103 9.70 3.25 14.85
N GLN A 104 10.09 4.47 15.19
CA GLN A 104 11.41 5.03 14.91
C GLN A 104 12.28 5.03 16.18
N PRO A 105 13.55 4.63 16.08
CA PRO A 105 14.49 4.78 17.18
C PRO A 105 14.79 6.26 17.40
N THR A 106 14.81 6.70 18.66
CA THR A 106 15.24 8.06 19.02
C THR A 106 16.64 8.05 19.64
N LEU A 107 17.35 9.17 19.54
CA LEU A 107 18.70 9.35 20.09
C LEU A 107 18.77 9.16 21.61
N THR A 108 17.63 9.24 22.31
CA THR A 108 17.53 9.08 23.77
C THR A 108 17.20 7.65 24.20
N GLY A 109 17.14 6.69 23.26
CA GLY A 109 16.81 5.29 23.52
C GLY A 109 15.32 4.97 23.63
N ALA A 110 14.44 5.98 23.59
CA ALA A 110 12.99 5.78 23.50
C ALA A 110 12.57 5.45 22.05
N SER A 111 11.46 4.73 21.87
CA SER A 111 10.85 4.53 20.55
C SER A 111 9.76 5.57 20.33
N ARG A 112 9.77 6.27 19.18
CA ARG A 112 8.69 7.18 18.78
C ARG A 112 7.86 6.51 17.69
N THR A 113 6.56 6.41 17.91
CA THR A 113 5.64 5.93 16.88
C THR A 113 5.09 7.10 16.08
N VAL A 114 5.24 7.04 14.76
CA VAL A 114 4.61 7.95 13.81
C VAL A 114 3.54 7.19 13.06
N THR A 115 2.31 7.70 13.06
CA THR A 115 1.20 7.09 12.33
C THR A 115 0.80 7.98 11.17
N HIS A 116 0.80 7.41 9.97
CA HIS A 116 0.29 8.05 8.76
C HIS A 116 -1.01 7.38 8.34
N GLU A 117 -2.03 8.18 8.02
CA GLU A 117 -3.30 7.67 7.52
C GLU A 117 -3.45 8.08 6.07
N VAL A 118 -3.42 7.09 5.18
CA VAL A 118 -3.58 7.31 3.74
C VAL A 118 -5.00 6.90 3.36
N PRO A 119 -5.87 7.81 2.90
CA PRO A 119 -7.20 7.46 2.43
C PRO A 119 -7.14 6.43 1.31
N VAL A 120 -8.01 5.43 1.36
CA VAL A 120 -8.16 4.42 0.31
C VAL A 120 -9.62 4.23 -0.05
N SER A 121 -9.89 3.84 -1.28
CA SER A 121 -11.23 3.48 -1.75
C SER A 121 -11.29 1.99 -2.03
N VAL A 122 -12.27 1.28 -1.45
CA VAL A 122 -12.45 -0.14 -1.74
C VAL A 122 -13.04 -0.28 -3.13
N VAL A 123 -12.33 -0.99 -4.01
CA VAL A 123 -12.76 -1.22 -5.40
C VAL A 123 -13.34 -2.64 -5.50
N PRO A 124 -14.58 -2.82 -5.97
CA PRO A 124 -15.07 -4.17 -6.26
C PRO A 124 -14.34 -4.76 -7.48
N GLU A 125 -13.95 -6.04 -7.39
CA GLU A 125 -13.17 -6.78 -8.42
C GLU A 125 -13.70 -6.59 -9.85
N ARG A 126 -15.02 -6.55 -10.02
CA ARG A 126 -15.72 -6.35 -11.30
C ARG A 126 -15.36 -5.06 -12.06
N LEU A 127 -14.79 -4.06 -11.39
CA LEU A 127 -14.39 -2.79 -12.02
C LEU A 127 -12.96 -2.83 -12.60
N LEU A 128 -12.23 -3.93 -12.38
CA LEU A 128 -10.86 -4.15 -12.84
C LEU A 128 -10.78 -5.12 -14.03
N ALA A 129 -11.92 -5.64 -14.47
CA ALA A 129 -12.08 -6.58 -15.59
C ALA A 129 -12.54 -5.87 -16.86
#